data_AF-A0A2N6MFF0-F1
#
_entry.id   AF-A0A2N6MFF0-F1
#
_cell.length_a   1.000
_cell.length_b   1.000
_cell.length_c   1.000
_cell.angle_alpha   90.00
_cell.angle_beta   90.00
_cell.angle_gamma   90.00
#
_symmetry.space_group_name_H-M   'P 1'
#
loop_
_entity.id
_entity.type
_entity.pdbx_description
1 polymer ?
#
loop_
_entity_poly.entity_id
_entity_poly.type
_entity_poly.pdbx_seq_one_letter_code
_entity_poly.pdbx_strand_id
1 'polypeptide(L)'
;KTAVTTKRFEKALCYLKLKDFREVREDWHFYYPGNIRELAKTGKVQVLKDLEICQPHGYGIQQISDAVSRRKLVCFISDRDRNYLRATLRLPMHFQLYPLTNEPENRGSWYSMAFGQDALLLETLTWCWKPKDDEGWIC
;
A
#
# COMPACT_ATOMS: atom_id res chain seq x y z
N LYS A 1 -26.68 -26.32 6.41
CA LYS A 1 -25.31 -26.50 5.86
C LYS A 1 -25.32 -27.75 4.98
N THR A 2 -25.46 -27.59 3.68
CA THR A 2 -25.47 -28.71 2.72
C THR A 2 -24.01 -29.12 2.49
N ALA A 3 -23.65 -30.34 2.89
CA ALA A 3 -22.29 -30.84 2.71
C ALA A 3 -22.05 -31.11 1.21
N VAL A 4 -21.05 -30.45 0.63
CA VAL A 4 -20.64 -30.70 -0.76
C VAL A 4 -19.94 -32.04 -0.84
N THR A 5 -20.40 -32.93 -1.72
CA THR A 5 -19.84 -34.27 -1.90
C THR A 5 -18.44 -34.19 -2.52
N THR A 6 -17.40 -34.55 -1.76
CA THR A 6 -15.99 -34.41 -2.17
C THR A 6 -15.41 -35.62 -2.91
N LYS A 7 -16.18 -36.70 -3.10
CA LYS A 7 -15.72 -37.95 -3.74
C LYS A 7 -15.10 -37.76 -5.13
N ARG A 8 -15.54 -36.77 -5.91
CA ARG A 8 -14.95 -36.47 -7.24
C ARG A 8 -13.49 -35.99 -7.21
N PHE A 9 -12.97 -35.66 -6.03
CA PHE A 9 -11.64 -35.10 -5.84
C PHE A 9 -10.67 -36.07 -5.14
N GLU A 10 -11.06 -37.33 -4.90
CA GLU A 10 -10.21 -38.32 -4.20
C GLU A 10 -8.86 -38.59 -4.90
N LYS A 11 -8.76 -38.35 -6.21
CA LYS A 11 -7.51 -38.47 -6.99
C LYS A 11 -6.81 -37.15 -7.27
N ALA A 12 -7.29 -36.03 -6.73
CA ALA A 12 -6.67 -34.73 -6.95
C ALA A 12 -5.43 -34.57 -6.06
N LEU A 13 -4.27 -34.31 -6.68
CA LEU A 13 -2.99 -34.13 -5.98
C LEU A 13 -2.94 -32.84 -5.12
N CYS A 14 -3.87 -31.89 -5.33
CA CYS A 14 -3.95 -30.65 -4.58
C CYS A 14 -5.41 -30.19 -4.46
N TYR A 15 -5.79 -29.69 -3.29
CA TYR A 15 -7.10 -29.07 -3.06
C TYR A 15 -6.93 -27.60 -2.64
N LEU A 16 -7.69 -26.72 -3.28
CA LEU A 16 -7.81 -25.31 -2.87
C LEU A 16 -9.10 -25.16 -2.07
N LYS A 17 -8.99 -24.80 -0.79
CA LYS A 17 -10.15 -24.50 0.06
C LYS A 17 -10.33 -22.99 0.18
N LEU A 18 -11.29 -22.45 -0.56
CA LEU A 18 -11.72 -21.06 -0.39
C LEU A 18 -12.42 -20.93 0.97
N LYS A 19 -11.78 -20.25 1.91
CA LYS A 19 -12.29 -20.07 3.28
C LYS A 19 -13.30 -18.93 3.36
N ASP A 20 -13.02 -17.88 2.62
CA ASP A 20 -13.80 -16.66 2.57
C ASP A 20 -13.52 -15.97 1.23
N PHE A 21 -14.45 -15.15 0.78
CA PHE A 21 -14.32 -14.36 -0.44
C PHE A 21 -14.67 -12.92 -0.12
N ARG A 22 -13.66 -12.04 -0.19
CA ARG A 22 -13.90 -10.60 -0.10
C ARG A 22 -14.26 -10.09 -1.49
N GLU A 23 -15.53 -9.78 -1.64
CA GLU A 23 -16.12 -9.32 -2.90
C GLU A 23 -15.49 -8.02 -3.41
N VAL A 24 -15.02 -7.18 -2.49
CA VAL A 24 -14.34 -5.92 -2.80
C VAL A 24 -12.86 -6.06 -2.41
N ARG A 25 -11.97 -5.97 -3.40
CA ARG A 25 -10.57 -5.64 -3.15
C ARG A 25 -10.61 -4.22 -2.59
N GLU A 26 -10.44 -4.08 -1.27
CA GLU A 26 -10.51 -2.77 -0.64
C GLU A 26 -9.46 -1.89 -1.33
N ASP A 27 -9.92 -0.87 -2.05
CA ASP A 27 -9.05 0.08 -2.74
C ASP A 27 -8.76 1.20 -1.74
N TRP A 28 -7.85 0.91 -0.81
CA TRP A 28 -7.51 1.83 0.28
C TRP A 28 -6.85 3.07 -0.32
N HIS A 29 -7.42 4.23 -0.03
CA HIS A 29 -6.85 5.53 -0.34
C HIS A 29 -6.49 6.19 0.97
N PHE A 30 -5.28 6.72 1.07
CA PHE A 30 -4.84 7.37 2.29
C PHE A 30 -4.87 8.89 2.14
N TYR A 31 -5.18 9.54 3.24
CA TYR A 31 -5.07 10.97 3.42
C TYR A 31 -4.02 11.30 4.46
N TYR A 32 -3.25 12.35 4.16
CA TYR A 32 -2.31 12.92 5.10
C TYR A 32 -2.44 14.45 5.09
N PRO A 33 -2.71 15.09 6.25
CA PRO A 33 -2.94 16.53 6.33
C PRO A 33 -1.66 17.37 6.18
N GLY A 34 -0.47 16.76 6.24
CA GLY A 34 0.80 17.47 6.15
C GLY A 34 1.31 17.65 4.72
N ASN A 35 2.54 18.19 4.60
CA ASN A 35 3.16 18.46 3.31
C ASN A 35 3.75 17.19 2.68
N ILE A 36 2.93 16.47 1.90
CA ILE A 36 3.33 15.24 1.20
C ILE A 36 4.52 15.47 0.25
N ARG A 37 4.59 16.65 -0.39
CA ARG A 37 5.63 16.97 -1.36
C ARG A 37 7.02 16.96 -0.72
N GLU A 38 7.17 17.56 0.45
CA GLU A 38 8.45 17.57 1.16
C GLU A 38 8.84 16.16 1.62
N LEU A 39 7.87 15.37 2.07
CA LEU A 39 8.10 13.98 2.45
C LEU A 39 8.55 13.13 1.24
N ALA A 40 7.89 13.27 0.10
CA ALA A 40 8.24 12.56 -1.13
C ALA A 40 9.64 12.94 -1.65
N LYS A 41 10.02 14.22 -1.54
CA LYS A 41 11.35 14.70 -1.95
C LYS A 41 12.51 14.04 -1.20
N THR A 42 12.30 13.65 0.06
CA THR A 42 13.34 12.91 0.80
C THR A 42 13.71 11.61 0.09
N GLY A 43 12.70 10.99 -0.55
CA GLY A 43 12.78 9.65 -1.12
C GLY A 43 13.26 8.60 -0.11
N LYS A 44 13.14 8.86 1.20
CA LYS A 44 13.61 7.95 2.24
C LYS A 44 12.43 7.34 2.97
N VAL A 45 12.65 6.19 3.59
CA VAL A 45 11.71 5.60 4.54
C VAL A 45 11.67 6.44 5.78
N GLN A 46 10.46 6.69 6.24
CA GLN A 46 10.16 7.60 7.32
C GLN A 46 9.02 7.06 8.17
N VAL A 47 8.98 7.50 9.42
CA VAL A 47 7.90 7.13 10.34
C VAL A 47 6.85 8.22 10.33
N LEU A 48 5.65 7.90 9.87
CA LEU A 48 4.50 8.81 9.82
C LEU A 48 3.44 8.44 10.84
N LYS A 49 2.71 9.45 11.30
CA LYS A 49 1.49 9.35 12.12
C LYS A 49 0.41 10.21 11.48
N ASP A 50 -0.80 10.21 12.04
CA ASP A 50 -1.91 11.05 11.57
C ASP A 50 -2.32 10.72 10.12
N LEU A 51 -2.20 9.43 9.74
CA LEU A 51 -2.67 8.89 8.47
C LEU A 51 -4.13 8.46 8.58
N GLU A 52 -4.96 8.88 7.63
CA GLU A 52 -6.39 8.55 7.60
C GLU A 52 -6.73 7.79 6.33
N ILE A 53 -7.86 7.07 6.34
CA ILE A 53 -8.33 6.30 5.19
C ILE A 53 -9.52 7.02 4.55
N CYS A 54 -9.35 7.44 3.29
CA CYS A 54 -10.38 8.02 2.43
C CYS A 54 -11.25 6.92 1.80
N GLN A 55 -12.03 6.20 2.61
CA GLN A 55 -13.07 5.30 2.09
C GLN A 55 -14.46 5.70 2.59
N PRO A 56 -15.39 6.06 1.69
CA PRO A 56 -16.74 6.47 2.08
C PRO A 56 -17.63 5.28 2.51
N HIS A 57 -17.24 4.03 2.25
CA HIS A 57 -18.07 2.85 2.48
C HIS A 57 -17.27 1.71 3.10
N GLY A 58 -17.81 1.08 4.14
CA GLY A 58 -17.24 -0.09 4.80
C GLY A 58 -17.61 -0.14 6.27
N TYR A 59 -18.12 -1.28 6.74
CA TYR A 59 -18.41 -1.46 8.16
C TYR A 59 -17.10 -1.41 8.96
N GLY A 60 -17.00 -0.44 9.87
CA GLY A 60 -15.87 -0.26 10.76
C GLY A 60 -14.64 0.46 10.19
N ILE A 61 -14.76 1.07 9.00
CA ILE A 61 -13.65 1.85 8.40
C ILE A 61 -13.19 3.00 9.30
N GLN A 62 -14.12 3.62 10.04
CA GLN A 62 -13.78 4.70 10.97
C GLN A 62 -12.87 4.20 12.10
N GLN A 63 -13.17 3.04 12.68
CA GLN A 63 -12.33 2.48 13.77
C GLN A 63 -10.95 2.08 13.26
N ILE A 64 -10.87 1.59 12.01
CA ILE A 64 -9.60 1.29 11.35
C ILE A 64 -8.82 2.57 11.10
N SER A 65 -9.46 3.60 10.53
CA SER A 65 -8.85 4.91 10.26
C SER A 65 -8.33 5.53 11.56
N ASP A 66 -9.12 5.53 12.63
CA ASP A 66 -8.71 6.01 13.95
C ASP A 66 -7.51 5.22 14.50
N ALA A 67 -7.49 3.90 14.31
CA ALA A 67 -6.38 3.06 14.75
C ALA A 67 -5.10 3.30 13.94
N VAL A 68 -5.23 3.54 12.63
CA VAL A 68 -4.12 3.88 11.73
C VAL A 68 -3.56 5.26 12.08
N SER A 69 -4.42 6.26 12.25
CA SER A 69 -4.04 7.64 12.56
C SER A 69 -3.22 7.75 13.84
N ARG A 70 -3.58 6.98 14.88
CA ARG A 70 -2.85 6.95 16.16
C ARG A 70 -1.52 6.19 16.12
N ARG A 71 -1.25 5.39 15.08
CA ARG A 71 -0.05 4.56 14.99
C ARG A 71 1.06 5.30 14.25
N LYS A 72 2.28 5.10 14.74
CA LYS A 72 3.50 5.45 14.00
C LYS A 72 3.80 4.32 13.03
N LEU A 73 3.65 4.58 11.74
CA LEU A 73 3.85 3.62 10.66
C LEU A 73 5.12 3.93 9.89
N VAL A 74 5.90 2.88 9.60
CA VAL A 74 7.04 2.97 8.69
C VAL A 74 6.49 3.05 7.27
N CYS A 75 6.76 4.15 6.59
CA CYS A 75 6.18 4.51 5.30
C CYS A 75 7.26 4.95 4.31
N PHE A 76 7.02 4.69 3.04
CA PHE A 76 7.73 5.31 1.93
C PHE A 76 6.71 6.06 1.07
N ILE A 77 7.02 7.29 0.69
CA ILE A 77 6.16 8.11 -0.18
C ILE A 77 6.90 8.40 -1.48
N SER A 78 6.21 8.19 -2.60
CA SER A 78 6.67 8.52 -3.94
C SER A 78 5.81 9.60 -4.56
N ASP A 79 6.43 10.49 -5.34
CA ASP A 79 5.79 11.48 -6.19
C ASP A 79 5.28 10.92 -7.53
N ARG A 80 5.33 9.59 -7.68
CA ARG A 80 4.87 8.87 -8.86
C ARG A 80 3.61 8.08 -8.54
N ASP A 81 2.77 7.91 -9.55
CA ASP A 81 1.57 7.11 -9.43
C ASP A 81 1.89 5.60 -9.33
N ARG A 82 0.93 4.86 -8.78
CA ARG A 82 1.04 3.43 -8.51
C ARG A 82 1.31 2.61 -9.78
N ASN A 83 0.72 2.98 -10.91
CA ASN A 83 0.84 2.22 -12.14
C ASN A 83 2.22 2.45 -12.77
N TYR A 84 2.71 3.70 -12.75
CA TYR A 84 4.06 4.02 -13.17
C TYR A 84 5.10 3.27 -12.35
N LEU A 85 4.99 3.26 -11.02
CA LEU A 85 5.92 2.54 -10.15
C LEU A 85 5.89 1.03 -10.41
N ARG A 86 4.70 0.43 -10.54
CA ARG A 86 4.56 -1.00 -10.87
C ARG A 86 5.20 -1.35 -12.20
N ALA A 87 4.96 -0.55 -13.24
CA ALA A 87 5.50 -0.79 -14.56
C ALA A 87 7.03 -0.64 -14.59
N THR A 88 7.54 0.44 -14.00
CA THR A 88 8.96 0.81 -14.08
C THR A 88 9.82 -0.10 -13.19
N LEU A 89 9.35 -0.42 -11.99
CA LEU A 89 10.08 -1.28 -11.04
C LEU A 89 9.73 -2.78 -11.18
N ARG A 90 8.87 -3.13 -12.14
CA ARG A 90 8.38 -4.51 -12.38
C ARG A 90 7.82 -5.15 -11.11
N LEU A 91 7.08 -4.38 -10.31
CA LEU A 91 6.55 -4.84 -9.03
C LEU A 91 5.45 -5.89 -9.27
N PRO A 92 5.35 -6.92 -8.40
CA PRO A 92 4.26 -7.88 -8.48
C PRO A 92 2.88 -7.23 -8.37
N MET A 93 1.86 -7.82 -8.99
CA MET A 93 0.47 -7.30 -8.91
C MET A 93 -0.10 -7.22 -7.48
N HIS A 94 0.47 -7.99 -6.55
CA HIS A 94 0.08 -8.02 -5.14
C HIS A 94 0.93 -7.09 -4.27
N PHE A 95 1.90 -6.37 -4.84
CA PHE A 95 2.70 -5.39 -4.11
C PHE A 95 1.80 -4.29 -3.54
N GLN A 96 1.91 -4.04 -2.22
CA GLN A 96 1.03 -3.14 -1.50
C GLN A 96 1.49 -1.70 -1.71
N LEU A 97 0.84 -1.06 -2.68
CA LEU A 97 1.08 0.32 -3.05
C LEU A 97 -0.26 1.03 -3.12
N TYR A 98 -0.40 2.07 -2.32
CA TYR A 98 -1.66 2.75 -2.07
C TYR A 98 -1.60 4.21 -2.55
N PRO A 99 -2.69 4.73 -3.13
CA PRO A 99 -2.86 6.16 -3.36
C PRO A 99 -2.72 6.97 -2.06
N LEU A 100 -2.02 8.11 -2.15
CA LEU A 100 -1.93 9.10 -1.08
C LEU A 100 -2.33 10.48 -1.61
N THR A 101 -3.14 11.20 -0.84
CA THR A 101 -3.56 12.58 -1.16
C THR A 101 -3.58 13.46 0.09
N ASN A 102 -3.37 14.76 -0.09
CA ASN A 102 -3.66 15.81 0.89
C ASN A 102 -4.92 16.62 0.49
N GLU A 103 -5.55 16.26 -0.62
CA GLU A 103 -6.77 16.85 -1.15
C GLU A 103 -7.80 15.72 -1.37
N PRO A 104 -8.62 15.39 -0.36
CA PRO A 104 -9.54 14.25 -0.44
C PRO A 104 -10.63 14.43 -1.51
N GLU A 105 -10.94 15.67 -1.87
CA GLU A 105 -11.87 16.03 -2.95
C GLU A 105 -11.28 15.76 -4.35
N ASN A 106 -9.95 15.79 -4.47
CA ASN A 106 -9.23 15.58 -5.70
C ASN A 106 -8.76 14.12 -5.79
N ARG A 107 -9.63 13.25 -6.32
CA ARG A 107 -9.37 11.80 -6.44
C ARG A 107 -8.27 11.42 -7.43
N GLY A 108 -7.67 12.39 -8.14
CA GLY A 108 -6.47 12.15 -8.93
C GLY A 108 -5.25 12.07 -8.01
N SER A 109 -4.93 10.91 -7.44
CA SER A 109 -3.74 10.78 -6.59
C SER A 109 -2.46 10.84 -7.41
N TRP A 110 -1.59 11.82 -7.15
CA TRP A 110 -0.27 11.91 -7.79
C TRP A 110 0.80 11.19 -6.98
N TYR A 111 0.54 10.98 -5.69
CA TYR A 111 1.45 10.32 -4.78
C TYR A 111 1.02 8.88 -4.50
N SER A 112 2.03 8.04 -4.28
CA SER A 112 1.84 6.66 -3.84
C SER A 112 2.59 6.41 -2.55
N MET A 113 2.07 5.52 -1.72
CA MET A 113 2.71 5.12 -0.48
C MET A 113 2.72 3.61 -0.27
N ALA A 114 3.76 3.12 0.39
CA ALA A 114 3.86 1.75 0.87
C ALA A 114 4.23 1.74 2.36
N PHE A 115 4.01 0.60 3.01
CA PHE A 115 4.22 0.43 4.45
C PHE A 115 5.19 -0.71 4.76
N GLY A 116 5.87 -0.63 5.91
CA GLY A 116 6.65 -1.74 6.47
C GLY A 116 7.72 -2.26 5.51
N GLN A 117 7.69 -3.57 5.21
CA GLN A 117 8.65 -4.21 4.31
C GLN A 117 8.56 -3.68 2.87
N ASP A 118 7.35 -3.39 2.39
CA ASP A 118 7.15 -2.85 1.04
C ASP A 118 7.72 -1.42 0.93
N ALA A 119 7.66 -0.64 2.02
CA ALA A 119 8.30 0.67 2.08
C ALA A 119 9.83 0.57 1.94
N LEU A 120 10.46 -0.33 2.69
CA LEU A 120 11.90 -0.58 2.63
C LEU A 120 12.35 -1.07 1.24
N LEU A 121 11.55 -1.93 0.62
CA LEU A 121 11.84 -2.41 -0.74
C LEU A 121 11.75 -1.27 -1.76
N LEU A 122 10.70 -0.44 -1.71
CA LEU A 122 10.58 0.70 -2.63
C LEU A 122 11.74 1.67 -2.48
N GLU A 123 12.15 1.95 -1.27
CA GLU A 123 13.30 2.80 -0.98
C GLU A 123 14.56 2.30 -1.71
N THR A 124 14.82 1.00 -1.58
CA THR A 124 15.96 0.32 -2.21
C THR A 124 15.84 0.33 -3.73
N LEU A 125 14.66 0.04 -4.28
CA LEU A 125 14.43 -0.04 -5.72
C LEU A 125 14.50 1.33 -6.40
N THR A 126 14.01 2.37 -5.74
CA THR A 126 14.03 3.75 -6.25
C THR A 126 15.38 4.44 -6.09
N TRP A 127 16.32 3.83 -5.35
CA TRP A 127 17.68 4.33 -5.19
C TRP A 127 18.37 4.64 -6.51
N CYS A 128 18.20 3.77 -7.52
CA CYS A 128 18.80 3.95 -8.84
C CYS A 128 18.34 5.21 -9.59
N TRP A 129 17.24 5.84 -9.15
CA TRP A 129 16.72 7.07 -9.74
C TRP A 129 17.19 8.34 -9.04
N LYS A 130 17.84 8.20 -7.88
CA LYS A 130 18.32 9.36 -7.12
C LYS A 130 19.68 9.84 -7.63
N PRO A 131 19.96 11.15 -7.54
CA PRO A 131 21.32 11.65 -7.67
C PRO A 131 22.22 10.93 -6.67
N LYS A 132 23.39 10.45 -7.12
CA LYS A 132 24.39 9.81 -6.26
C LYS A 132 25.20 10.84 -5.47
N ASP A 133 24.52 11.83 -4.91
CA ASP A 133 25.17 12.67 -3.90
C ASP A 133 25.41 11.80 -2.66
N ASP A 134 26.55 12.02 -2.02
CA ASP A 134 27.27 11.14 -1.08
C ASP A 134 26.56 10.94 0.28
N GLU A 135 25.23 10.78 0.27
CA GLU A 135 24.46 10.40 1.44
C GLU A 135 24.52 8.87 1.60
N GLY A 136 25.36 8.42 2.54
CA GLY A 136 25.57 7.02 2.86
C GLY A 136 24.27 6.21 2.90
N TRP A 137 24.23 5.15 2.09
CA TRP A 137 23.10 4.22 2.01
C TRP A 137 23.37 2.96 2.83
N ILE A 138 22.33 2.42 3.46
CA ILE A 138 22.39 1.12 4.11
C ILE A 138 22.18 0.06 3.02
N CYS A 139 23.26 -0.63 2.65
CA CYS A 139 23.23 -1.86 1.84
C CYS A 139 22.95 -3.07 2.73
#